data_AF-A0A2H6KDL7-F1
#
_entry.id   AF-A0A2H6KDL7-F1
#
_cell.length_a   1.000
_cell.length_b   1.000
_cell.length_c   1.000
_cell.angle_alpha   90.00
_cell.angle_beta   90.00
_cell.angle_gamma   90.00
#
_symmetry.space_group_name_H-M   'P 1'
#
loop_
_entity.id
_entity.type
_entity.pdbx_description
1 polymer ?
#
loop_
_entity_poly.entity_id
_entity_poly.type
_entity_poly.pdbx_seq_one_letter_code
_entity_poly.pdbx_strand_id
1 'polypeptide(L)'
;MDGDLKKDLKGVKDNIKTKIWEKIVEFNVTKLDDFVKQDLGKLRKNILGLAEHDGGKSLAQGQLDALSSSNQKKELDKLAGNDDGSIQKAVSQLENKFKQEIQSPLSNAVGEVGTAIEKLGGKFENGAVKTMDSILDIFENIKDKVKEIKGKKNSSGLEGIAHGLINSYADTFKKNFESIVSGWAEGILGNDKGNDAKPPKKWLPKYVKLRGGDLGNSDVTGVSLILEVRNGIEEAIGKTLGAEIEAGKAQVISGMQAANASIQKTIASVKSACETFADKLDNRLKGGIDTLAAEIYGGIKDKVNNGKDKEIKLVTEATLLGLSATTSQVASEIESILLGDYRIAKGSGKSIASELDRVVGETQKLHDQLATATTPDASSDPNDSPARAVDSRLQAVRSEVGRIDKTFKDEVKKDLQLAVDGLEPAVNGFNTEAQSQIKAAAKAAEQIMRANVQVD
;
A
#
# COMPACT_ATOMS: atom_id res chain seq x y z
N MET A 1 -62.59 2.46 -118.31
CA MET A 1 -62.49 1.47 -117.21
C MET A 1 -63.63 0.50 -117.40
N ASP A 2 -63.27 -0.73 -117.77
CA ASP A 2 -64.15 -1.75 -118.33
C ASP A 2 -65.28 -2.15 -117.37
N GLY A 3 -66.46 -2.49 -117.91
CA GLY A 3 -67.69 -2.73 -117.13
C GLY A 3 -67.57 -3.87 -116.12
N ASP A 4 -66.74 -4.86 -116.43
CA ASP A 4 -66.56 -6.08 -115.63
C ASP A 4 -65.76 -5.83 -114.35
N LEU A 5 -64.70 -5.01 -114.40
CA LEU A 5 -63.91 -4.67 -113.22
C LEU A 5 -64.74 -3.93 -112.16
N LYS A 6 -65.69 -3.10 -112.58
CA LYS A 6 -66.62 -2.40 -111.67
C LYS A 6 -67.62 -3.36 -111.03
N LYS A 7 -68.05 -4.42 -111.73
CA LYS A 7 -68.91 -5.47 -111.16
C LYS A 7 -68.15 -6.31 -110.15
N ASP A 8 -66.92 -6.71 -110.45
CA ASP A 8 -66.09 -7.49 -109.54
C ASP A 8 -65.71 -6.72 -108.29
N LEU A 9 -65.31 -5.44 -108.42
CA LEU A 9 -65.04 -4.57 -107.27
C LEU A 9 -66.29 -4.33 -106.43
N LYS A 10 -67.48 -4.26 -107.05
CA LYS A 10 -68.74 -4.18 -106.31
C LYS A 10 -69.03 -5.49 -105.56
N GLY A 11 -68.82 -6.64 -106.19
CA GLY A 11 -68.96 -7.96 -105.56
C GLY A 11 -68.00 -8.17 -104.39
N VAL A 12 -66.73 -7.78 -104.54
CA VAL A 12 -65.73 -7.81 -103.46
C VAL A 12 -66.12 -6.87 -102.33
N LYS A 13 -66.55 -5.65 -102.63
CA LYS A 13 -67.03 -4.68 -101.63
C LYS A 13 -68.23 -5.22 -100.86
N ASP A 14 -69.19 -5.84 -101.54
CA ASP A 14 -70.38 -6.40 -100.91
C ASP A 14 -70.03 -7.62 -100.05
N ASN A 15 -69.15 -8.52 -100.52
CA ASN A 15 -68.65 -9.65 -99.73
C ASN A 15 -67.86 -9.21 -98.47
N ILE A 16 -67.03 -8.16 -98.58
CA ILE A 16 -66.32 -7.61 -97.42
C ILE A 16 -67.31 -7.04 -96.41
N LYS A 17 -68.33 -6.30 -96.87
CA LYS A 17 -69.38 -5.78 -95.99
C LYS A 17 -70.13 -6.91 -95.27
N THR A 18 -70.50 -7.96 -95.99
CA THR A 18 -71.21 -9.11 -95.42
C THR A 18 -70.34 -9.82 -94.38
N LYS A 19 -69.08 -10.14 -94.70
CA LYS A 19 -68.18 -10.82 -93.76
C LYS A 19 -67.86 -9.99 -92.52
N ILE A 20 -67.72 -8.66 -92.66
CA ILE A 20 -67.55 -7.76 -91.51
C ILE A 20 -68.81 -7.76 -90.64
N TRP A 21 -69.99 -7.70 -91.27
CA TRP A 21 -71.26 -7.73 -90.54
C TRP A 21 -71.48 -9.06 -89.82
N GLU A 22 -71.17 -10.18 -90.45
CA GLU A 22 -71.19 -11.52 -89.84
C GLU A 22 -70.31 -11.58 -88.59
N LYS A 23 -69.09 -11.02 -88.65
CA LYS A 23 -68.20 -10.98 -87.47
C LYS A 23 -68.68 -10.02 -86.38
N ILE A 24 -69.32 -8.89 -86.72
CA ILE A 24 -69.95 -7.98 -85.75
C ILE A 24 -71.07 -8.69 -84.97
N VAL A 25 -71.85 -9.53 -85.65
CA VAL A 25 -72.92 -10.33 -85.03
C VAL A 25 -72.35 -11.52 -84.24
N GLU A 26 -71.38 -12.25 -84.80
CA GLU A 26 -70.73 -13.41 -84.16
C GLU A 26 -70.05 -13.04 -82.84
N PHE A 27 -69.34 -11.91 -82.81
CA PHE A 27 -68.71 -11.39 -81.59
C PHE A 27 -69.68 -10.68 -80.66
N ASN A 28 -71.00 -10.73 -80.96
CA ASN A 28 -72.04 -10.07 -80.19
C ASN A 28 -71.70 -8.58 -79.93
N VAL A 29 -71.01 -7.91 -80.85
CA VAL A 29 -70.62 -6.50 -80.69
C VAL A 29 -71.88 -5.63 -80.58
N THR A 30 -72.96 -6.04 -81.25
CA THR A 30 -74.29 -5.40 -81.14
C THR A 30 -74.98 -5.62 -79.79
N LYS A 31 -74.49 -6.54 -78.95
CA LYS A 31 -74.98 -6.84 -77.58
C LYS A 31 -73.93 -6.57 -76.50
N LEU A 32 -72.80 -5.97 -76.89
CA LEU A 32 -71.73 -5.61 -75.95
C LEU A 32 -72.24 -4.61 -74.91
N ASP A 33 -73.13 -3.71 -75.33
CA ASP A 33 -73.98 -2.87 -74.50
C ASP A 33 -74.61 -3.66 -73.34
N ASP A 34 -75.36 -4.73 -73.66
CA ASP A 34 -76.12 -5.48 -72.66
C ASP A 34 -75.21 -6.22 -71.68
N PHE A 35 -74.11 -6.79 -72.17
CA PHE A 35 -73.13 -7.48 -71.31
C PHE A 35 -72.39 -6.52 -70.38
N VAL A 36 -71.98 -5.35 -70.89
CA VAL A 36 -71.35 -4.31 -70.08
C VAL A 36 -72.33 -3.80 -69.02
N LYS A 37 -73.60 -3.54 -69.37
CA LYS A 37 -74.64 -3.16 -68.40
C LYS A 37 -74.89 -4.25 -67.36
N GLN A 38 -74.90 -5.52 -67.76
CA GLN A 38 -75.15 -6.63 -66.83
C GLN A 38 -73.99 -6.80 -65.83
N ASP A 39 -72.76 -6.71 -66.29
CA ASP A 39 -71.59 -6.82 -65.42
C ASP A 39 -71.41 -5.58 -64.53
N LEU A 40 -71.68 -4.38 -65.05
CA LEU A 40 -71.75 -3.15 -64.24
C LEU A 40 -72.89 -3.22 -63.22
N GLY A 41 -74.03 -3.81 -63.58
CA GLY A 41 -75.16 -4.03 -62.67
C GLY A 41 -74.84 -5.02 -61.55
N LYS A 42 -74.12 -6.11 -61.85
CA LYS A 42 -73.62 -7.05 -60.83
C LYS A 42 -72.59 -6.40 -59.92
N LEU A 43 -71.64 -5.64 -60.48
CA LEU A 43 -70.65 -4.89 -59.72
C LEU A 43 -71.34 -3.86 -58.80
N ARG A 44 -72.32 -3.11 -59.32
CA ARG A 44 -73.17 -2.19 -58.55
C ARG A 44 -73.88 -2.89 -57.40
N LYS A 45 -74.50 -4.05 -57.63
CA LYS A 45 -75.23 -4.79 -56.58
C LYS A 45 -74.30 -5.30 -55.49
N ASN A 46 -73.15 -5.85 -55.86
CA ASN A 46 -72.14 -6.32 -54.89
C ASN A 46 -71.60 -5.14 -54.05
N ILE A 47 -71.44 -3.97 -54.67
CA ILE A 47 -70.95 -2.77 -54.00
C ILE A 47 -72.02 -2.10 -53.11
N LEU A 48 -73.27 -2.02 -53.56
CA LEU A 48 -74.38 -1.54 -52.72
C LEU A 48 -74.62 -2.45 -51.51
N GLY A 49 -74.47 -3.77 -51.68
CA GLY A 49 -74.51 -4.73 -50.57
C GLY A 49 -73.43 -4.47 -49.50
N LEU A 50 -72.28 -3.89 -49.87
CA LEU A 50 -71.24 -3.48 -48.92
C LEU A 50 -71.60 -2.20 -48.14
N ALA A 51 -72.43 -1.31 -48.71
CA ALA A 51 -72.90 -0.10 -48.04
C ALA A 51 -74.09 -0.37 -47.09
N GLU A 52 -74.91 -1.39 -47.38
CA GLU A 52 -76.07 -1.75 -46.56
C GLU A 52 -75.69 -2.60 -45.32
N HIS A 53 -74.58 -3.32 -45.35
CA HIS A 53 -74.15 -4.20 -44.25
C HIS A 53 -73.74 -3.45 -42.95
N ASP A 54 -73.49 -2.13 -43.05
CA ASP A 54 -73.04 -1.27 -41.94
C ASP A 54 -74.06 -0.18 -41.54
N GLY A 55 -75.35 -0.38 -41.82
CA GLY A 55 -76.43 0.46 -41.28
C GLY A 55 -76.39 1.93 -41.71
N GLY A 56 -75.85 2.23 -42.90
CA GLY A 56 -75.75 3.59 -43.44
C GLY A 56 -74.52 4.40 -42.97
N LYS A 57 -73.56 3.77 -42.29
CA LYS A 57 -72.23 4.35 -42.05
C LYS A 57 -71.35 4.17 -43.31
N SER A 58 -70.40 5.09 -43.55
CA SER A 58 -69.54 5.04 -44.75
C SER A 58 -68.78 3.72 -44.85
N LEU A 59 -68.41 3.32 -46.07
CA LEU A 59 -67.70 2.06 -46.41
C LEU A 59 -66.42 1.76 -45.58
N ALA A 60 -65.91 2.74 -44.83
CA ALA A 60 -64.73 2.60 -43.99
C ALA A 60 -64.98 2.88 -42.51
N GLN A 61 -66.22 3.17 -42.09
CA GLN A 61 -66.51 3.48 -40.68
C GLN A 61 -66.28 2.25 -39.80
N GLY A 62 -66.60 1.04 -40.25
CA GLY A 62 -66.29 -0.19 -39.52
C GLY A 62 -64.79 -0.38 -39.29
N GLN A 63 -63.95 -0.09 -40.29
CA GLN A 63 -62.50 -0.14 -40.19
C GLN A 63 -61.93 1.02 -39.38
N LEU A 64 -62.55 2.20 -39.41
CA LEU A 64 -62.16 3.37 -38.61
C LEU A 64 -62.52 3.17 -37.13
N ASP A 65 -63.70 2.60 -36.87
CA ASP A 65 -64.18 2.19 -35.55
C ASP A 65 -63.32 1.02 -35.04
N ALA A 66 -62.96 0.06 -35.90
CA ALA A 66 -62.02 -1.00 -35.57
C ALA A 66 -60.61 -0.46 -35.32
N LEU A 67 -60.09 0.51 -36.08
CA LEU A 67 -58.77 1.11 -35.81
C LEU A 67 -58.79 1.87 -34.48
N SER A 68 -59.84 2.66 -34.24
CA SER A 68 -60.02 3.47 -33.03
C SER A 68 -60.35 2.62 -31.79
N SER A 69 -61.00 1.47 -31.96
CA SER A 69 -61.39 0.54 -30.90
C SER A 69 -60.49 -0.69 -30.81
N SER A 70 -59.54 -0.85 -31.75
CA SER A 70 -58.68 -2.03 -31.86
C SER A 70 -57.89 -2.19 -30.58
N ASN A 71 -57.71 -3.45 -30.19
CA ASN A 71 -56.77 -3.78 -29.12
C ASN A 71 -55.36 -3.22 -29.41
N GLN A 72 -55.00 -3.01 -30.69
CA GLN A 72 -53.70 -2.49 -31.10
C GLN A 72 -53.47 -1.04 -30.65
N LYS A 73 -54.43 -0.12 -30.86
CA LYS A 73 -54.31 1.25 -30.33
C LYS A 73 -54.27 1.23 -28.79
N LYS A 74 -55.13 0.44 -28.16
CA LYS A 74 -55.14 0.29 -26.68
C LYS A 74 -53.84 -0.29 -26.14
N GLU A 75 -53.20 -1.21 -26.85
CA GLU A 75 -51.89 -1.78 -26.49
C GLU A 75 -50.77 -0.75 -26.64
N LEU A 76 -50.81 0.03 -27.71
CA LEU A 76 -49.85 1.11 -27.94
C LEU A 76 -50.02 2.23 -26.91
N ASP A 77 -51.25 2.60 -26.55
CA ASP A 77 -51.54 3.57 -25.48
C ASP A 77 -51.14 3.02 -24.10
N LYS A 78 -51.30 1.72 -23.84
CA LYS A 78 -50.78 1.07 -22.61
C LYS A 78 -49.25 1.06 -22.55
N LEU A 79 -48.59 1.05 -23.69
CA LEU A 79 -47.12 1.02 -23.78
C LEU A 79 -46.54 2.43 -23.69
N ALA A 80 -47.08 3.37 -24.47
CA ALA A 80 -46.53 4.68 -24.79
C ALA A 80 -47.45 5.88 -24.48
N GLY A 81 -48.65 5.66 -23.94
CA GLY A 81 -49.58 6.73 -23.58
C GLY A 81 -49.13 7.54 -22.36
N ASN A 82 -49.65 8.77 -22.25
CA ASN A 82 -49.29 9.72 -21.20
C ASN A 82 -49.62 9.22 -19.79
N ASP A 83 -48.68 9.48 -18.87
CA ASP A 83 -48.69 9.23 -17.42
C ASP A 83 -48.93 7.78 -16.95
N ASP A 84 -49.58 6.95 -17.77
CA ASP A 84 -49.97 5.58 -17.46
C ASP A 84 -49.31 4.50 -18.32
N GLY A 85 -48.62 4.89 -19.40
CA GLY A 85 -47.87 4.00 -20.27
C GLY A 85 -46.74 3.28 -19.52
N SER A 86 -46.53 1.99 -19.80
CA SER A 86 -45.50 1.20 -19.10
C SER A 86 -44.09 1.72 -19.33
N ILE A 87 -43.81 2.34 -20.50
CA ILE A 87 -42.50 2.98 -20.77
C ILE A 87 -42.30 4.20 -19.88
N GLN A 88 -43.28 5.11 -19.80
CA GLN A 88 -43.21 6.31 -18.96
C GLN A 88 -43.05 5.97 -17.47
N LYS A 89 -43.78 4.94 -17.01
CA LYS A 89 -43.66 4.39 -15.64
C LYS A 89 -42.27 3.84 -15.38
N ALA A 90 -41.70 3.06 -16.31
CA ALA A 90 -40.35 2.53 -16.18
C ALA A 90 -39.31 3.66 -16.07
N VAL A 91 -39.41 4.68 -16.94
CA VAL A 91 -38.47 5.83 -16.95
C VAL A 91 -38.57 6.66 -15.68
N SER A 92 -39.79 6.89 -15.19
CA SER A 92 -40.02 7.57 -13.90
C SER A 92 -39.39 6.84 -12.72
N GLN A 93 -39.33 5.50 -12.77
CA GLN A 93 -38.70 4.68 -11.74
C GLN A 93 -37.17 4.55 -11.86
N LEU A 94 -36.57 4.92 -13.00
CA LEU A 94 -35.14 4.75 -13.23
C LEU A 94 -34.28 5.50 -12.23
N GLU A 95 -34.69 6.69 -11.79
CA GLU A 95 -33.92 7.44 -10.79
C GLU A 95 -33.89 6.72 -9.44
N ASN A 96 -35.02 6.17 -9.00
CA ASN A 96 -35.07 5.41 -7.76
C ASN A 96 -34.26 4.12 -7.87
N LYS A 97 -34.36 3.40 -8.99
CA LYS A 97 -33.56 2.20 -9.26
C LYS A 97 -32.06 2.52 -9.32
N PHE A 98 -31.66 3.61 -9.99
CA PHE A 98 -30.27 4.04 -10.05
C PHE A 98 -29.72 4.38 -8.65
N LYS A 99 -30.49 5.11 -7.85
CA LYS A 99 -30.12 5.42 -6.46
C LYS A 99 -29.92 4.15 -5.63
N GLN A 100 -30.93 3.27 -5.64
CA GLN A 100 -30.96 2.07 -4.80
C GLN A 100 -29.93 1.02 -5.22
N GLU A 101 -29.77 0.79 -6.52
CA GLU A 101 -28.99 -0.34 -7.05
C GLU A 101 -27.55 0.03 -7.43
N ILE A 102 -27.25 1.32 -7.65
CA ILE A 102 -25.93 1.77 -8.14
C ILE A 102 -25.33 2.82 -7.21
N GLN A 103 -25.98 3.98 -7.06
CA GLN A 103 -25.37 5.11 -6.36
C GLN A 103 -25.16 4.81 -4.86
N SER A 104 -26.20 4.35 -4.17
CA SER A 104 -26.13 4.06 -2.74
C SER A 104 -25.13 2.93 -2.41
N PRO A 105 -25.13 1.77 -3.10
CA PRO A 105 -24.14 0.74 -2.87
C PRO A 105 -22.69 1.22 -3.09
N LEU A 106 -22.42 1.98 -4.15
CA LEU A 106 -21.08 2.52 -4.41
C LEU A 106 -20.65 3.55 -3.36
N SER A 107 -21.55 4.47 -3.00
CA SER A 107 -21.28 5.49 -1.97
C SER A 107 -20.99 4.83 -0.62
N ASN A 108 -21.78 3.82 -0.24
CA ASN A 108 -21.59 3.07 0.99
C ASN A 108 -20.25 2.34 0.98
N ALA A 109 -19.93 1.60 -0.08
CA ALA A 109 -18.67 0.85 -0.18
C ALA A 109 -17.44 1.77 -0.07
N VAL A 110 -17.45 2.93 -0.72
CA VAL A 110 -16.35 3.90 -0.65
C VAL A 110 -16.29 4.58 0.73
N GLY A 111 -17.44 4.83 1.36
CA GLY A 111 -17.55 5.33 2.73
C GLY A 111 -16.98 4.34 3.75
N GLU A 112 -17.29 3.05 3.61
CA GLU A 112 -16.78 1.99 4.46
C GLU A 112 -15.26 1.91 4.44
N VAL A 113 -14.61 2.10 3.28
CA VAL A 113 -13.14 2.19 3.18
C VAL A 113 -12.62 3.37 4.00
N GLY A 114 -13.26 4.54 3.92
CA GLY A 114 -12.92 5.70 4.73
C GLY A 114 -13.02 5.44 6.23
N THR A 115 -14.16 4.90 6.67
CA THR A 115 -14.38 4.52 8.06
C THR A 115 -13.38 3.46 8.53
N ALA A 116 -12.97 2.52 7.67
CA ALA A 116 -11.96 1.54 8.01
C ALA A 116 -10.59 2.18 8.22
N ILE A 117 -10.19 3.14 7.37
CA ILE A 117 -8.94 3.91 7.53
C ILE A 117 -8.98 4.73 8.82
N GLU A 118 -10.07 5.44 9.10
CA GLU A 118 -10.24 6.20 10.35
C GLU A 118 -10.17 5.29 11.58
N LYS A 119 -10.85 4.12 11.55
CA LYS A 119 -10.78 3.14 12.63
C LYS A 119 -9.37 2.60 12.84
N LEU A 120 -8.61 2.39 11.77
CA LEU A 120 -7.21 1.98 11.82
C LEU A 120 -6.35 3.11 12.42
N GLY A 121 -6.50 4.34 11.94
CA GLY A 121 -5.80 5.52 12.46
C GLY A 121 -6.08 5.77 13.94
N GLY A 122 -7.33 5.57 14.38
CA GLY A 122 -7.73 5.66 15.79
C GLY A 122 -7.13 4.59 16.71
N LYS A 123 -6.40 3.59 16.18
CA LYS A 123 -5.62 2.63 17.00
C LYS A 123 -4.25 3.14 17.39
N PHE A 124 -3.77 4.21 16.76
CA PHE A 124 -2.48 4.80 17.10
C PHE A 124 -2.68 5.89 18.16
N GLU A 125 -1.93 5.81 19.26
CA GLU A 125 -1.87 6.88 20.25
C GLU A 125 -1.20 8.09 19.60
N ASN A 126 -2.00 9.06 19.19
CA ASN A 126 -1.52 10.38 18.88
C ASN A 126 -1.58 11.19 20.18
N GLY A 127 -0.56 12.00 20.47
CA GLY A 127 -0.73 13.10 21.41
C GLY A 127 -1.88 14.02 20.99
N ALA A 128 -1.99 15.21 21.59
CA ALA A 128 -3.15 16.11 21.46
C ALA A 128 -3.52 16.63 20.04
N VAL A 129 -2.97 16.10 18.94
CA VAL A 129 -3.08 16.71 17.61
C VAL A 129 -3.33 15.66 16.51
N LYS A 130 -4.49 15.83 15.86
CA LYS A 130 -4.96 15.24 14.59
C LYS A 130 -5.43 13.79 14.62
N THR A 131 -6.70 13.60 14.23
CA THR A 131 -7.24 12.32 13.77
C THR A 131 -6.45 11.88 12.53
N MET A 132 -5.96 10.65 12.50
CA MET A 132 -5.33 10.07 11.30
C MET A 132 -6.43 9.44 10.45
N ASP A 133 -6.80 10.10 9.35
CA ASP A 133 -7.88 9.69 8.44
C ASP A 133 -7.38 9.28 7.05
N SER A 134 -6.06 9.22 6.86
CA SER A 134 -5.38 8.82 5.62
C SER A 134 -4.32 7.74 5.85
N ILE A 135 -4.00 6.97 4.80
CA ILE A 135 -2.93 5.96 4.86
C ILE A 135 -1.57 6.64 5.05
N LEU A 136 -1.35 7.78 4.39
CA LEU A 136 -0.13 8.57 4.54
C LEU A 136 0.09 9.00 6.00
N ASP A 137 -0.92 9.55 6.67
CA ASP A 137 -0.79 10.00 8.07
C ASP A 137 -0.45 8.83 9.00
N ILE A 138 -1.07 7.66 8.78
CA ILE A 138 -0.79 6.44 9.56
C ILE A 138 0.67 6.02 9.39
N PHE A 139 1.15 5.96 8.14
CA PHE A 139 2.53 5.52 7.86
C PHE A 139 3.57 6.53 8.33
N GLU A 140 3.30 7.83 8.22
CA GLU A 140 4.15 8.89 8.79
C GLU A 140 4.26 8.76 10.31
N ASN A 141 3.14 8.54 11.01
CA ASN A 141 3.19 8.34 12.46
C ASN A 141 4.01 7.09 12.85
N ILE A 142 3.81 5.95 12.17
CA ILE A 142 4.61 4.75 12.41
C ILE A 142 6.09 5.04 12.13
N LYS A 143 6.40 5.74 11.03
CA LYS A 143 7.77 6.13 10.68
C LYS A 143 8.42 6.96 11.77
N ASP A 144 7.71 7.93 12.33
CA ASP A 144 8.23 8.78 13.40
C ASP A 144 8.46 7.99 14.69
N LYS A 145 7.56 7.07 15.07
CA LYS A 145 7.78 6.20 16.22
C LYS A 145 8.94 5.23 16.02
N VAL A 146 9.09 4.66 14.83
CA VAL A 146 10.25 3.84 14.48
C VAL A 146 11.53 4.67 14.51
N LYS A 147 11.49 5.93 14.06
CA LYS A 147 12.61 6.87 14.10
C LYS A 147 13.00 7.22 15.54
N GLU A 148 12.04 7.40 16.45
CA GLU A 148 12.29 7.60 17.88
C GLU A 148 13.03 6.40 18.49
N ILE A 149 12.58 5.16 18.20
CA ILE A 149 13.20 3.92 18.67
C ILE A 149 14.62 3.76 18.11
N LYS A 150 14.78 3.96 16.79
CA LYS A 150 16.09 3.97 16.13
C LYS A 150 17.00 5.00 16.79
N GLY A 151 16.47 6.19 17.05
CA GLY A 151 17.17 7.30 17.67
C GLY A 151 18.26 7.90 16.78
N LYS A 152 19.25 8.51 17.41
CA LYS A 152 20.34 9.25 16.76
C LYS A 152 21.68 8.77 17.29
N LYS A 153 22.66 8.65 16.38
CA LYS A 153 24.05 8.33 16.71
C LYS A 153 24.55 9.27 17.80
N ASN A 154 25.21 8.70 18.81
CA ASN A 154 25.80 9.43 19.94
C ASN A 154 24.80 10.27 20.76
N SER A 155 23.50 9.96 20.72
CA SER A 155 22.49 10.73 21.47
C SER A 155 21.40 9.88 22.09
N SER A 156 20.66 9.08 21.30
CA SER A 156 19.47 8.39 21.82
C SER A 156 19.11 7.14 21.01
N GLY A 157 18.20 6.32 21.56
CA GLY A 157 17.67 5.12 20.92
C GLY A 157 18.73 4.05 20.66
N LEU A 158 18.41 3.11 19.77
CA LEU A 158 19.28 1.97 19.44
C LEU A 158 20.62 2.42 18.82
N GLU A 159 20.61 3.44 17.96
CA GLU A 159 21.81 4.05 17.38
C GLU A 159 22.69 4.72 18.45
N GLY A 160 22.07 5.34 19.45
CA GLY A 160 22.77 5.91 20.61
C GLY A 160 23.45 4.83 21.46
N ILE A 161 22.81 3.67 21.65
CA ILE A 161 23.41 2.53 22.35
C ILE A 161 24.59 1.97 21.53
N ALA A 162 24.36 1.66 20.26
CA ALA A 162 25.37 1.05 19.39
C ALA A 162 26.62 1.93 19.24
N HIS A 163 26.44 3.20 18.90
CA HIS A 163 27.57 4.10 18.61
C HIS A 163 27.99 4.94 19.81
N GLY A 164 27.03 5.47 20.57
CA GLY A 164 27.33 6.36 21.69
C GLY A 164 27.86 5.62 22.90
N LEU A 165 27.33 4.44 23.23
CA LEU A 165 27.76 3.68 24.40
C LEU A 165 28.79 2.61 24.04
N ILE A 166 28.45 1.67 23.15
CA ILE A 166 29.30 0.49 22.88
C ILE A 166 30.60 0.89 22.17
N ASN A 167 30.51 1.62 21.06
CA ASN A 167 31.71 2.04 20.35
C ASN A 167 32.57 3.01 21.19
N SER A 168 31.97 3.91 21.98
CA SER A 168 32.74 4.79 22.88
C SER A 168 33.45 4.01 23.99
N TYR A 169 32.80 2.97 24.52
CA TYR A 169 33.41 2.08 25.50
C TYR A 169 34.62 1.35 24.90
N ALA A 170 34.45 0.72 23.73
CA ALA A 170 35.55 0.04 23.04
C ALA A 170 36.66 1.00 22.60
N ASP A 171 36.32 2.21 22.14
CA ASP A 171 37.29 3.23 21.74
C ASP A 171 38.13 3.73 22.94
N THR A 172 37.57 3.72 24.15
CA THR A 172 38.34 3.96 25.38
C THR A 172 39.41 2.89 25.57
N PHE A 173 39.06 1.61 25.39
CA PHE A 173 40.03 0.51 25.43
C PHE A 173 41.08 0.62 24.33
N LYS A 174 40.69 1.01 23.11
CA LYS A 174 41.59 1.22 21.98
C LYS A 174 42.62 2.32 22.25
N LYS A 175 42.19 3.46 22.80
CA LYS A 175 43.05 4.65 22.98
C LYS A 175 43.86 4.59 24.27
N ASN A 176 43.26 4.07 25.34
CA ASN A 176 43.75 4.23 26.70
C ASN A 176 44.02 2.89 27.41
N PHE A 177 44.29 1.80 26.66
CA PHE A 177 44.51 0.48 27.26
C PHE A 177 45.58 0.48 28.38
N GLU A 178 46.69 1.16 28.15
CA GLU A 178 47.75 1.34 29.16
C GLU A 178 47.21 2.02 30.42
N SER A 179 46.48 3.12 30.27
CA SER A 179 45.86 3.81 31.40
C SER A 179 44.83 2.96 32.13
N ILE A 180 44.13 2.06 31.44
CA ILE A 180 43.18 1.11 32.04
C ILE A 180 43.94 0.10 32.89
N VAL A 181 45.04 -0.48 32.37
CA VAL A 181 45.90 -1.41 33.11
C VAL A 181 46.52 -0.73 34.33
N SER A 182 47.04 0.49 34.17
CA SER A 182 47.54 1.29 35.30
C SER A 182 46.43 1.60 36.32
N GLY A 183 45.20 1.88 35.87
CA GLY A 183 44.05 2.07 36.74
C GLY A 183 43.68 0.81 37.54
N TRP A 184 43.85 -0.38 36.96
CA TRP A 184 43.70 -1.65 37.69
C TRP A 184 44.82 -1.84 38.73
N ALA A 185 46.06 -1.50 38.39
CA ALA A 185 47.19 -1.53 39.33
C ALA A 185 46.96 -0.56 40.50
N GLU A 186 46.54 0.67 40.24
CA GLU A 186 46.15 1.66 41.25
C GLU A 186 44.96 1.16 42.09
N GLY A 187 44.01 0.46 41.47
CA GLY A 187 42.91 -0.20 42.18
C GLY A 187 43.36 -1.24 43.21
N ILE A 188 44.52 -1.87 42.98
CA ILE A 188 45.13 -2.85 43.89
C ILE A 188 45.98 -2.15 44.96
N LEU A 189 46.84 -1.23 44.52
CA LEU A 189 47.82 -0.50 45.34
C LEU A 189 47.19 0.62 46.17
N GLY A 190 45.99 1.06 45.83
CA GLY A 190 45.33 2.21 46.46
C GLY A 190 45.75 3.55 45.87
N ASN A 191 45.02 4.60 46.25
CA ASN A 191 45.27 5.98 45.91
C ASN A 191 45.00 6.87 47.14
N ASP A 192 45.85 7.85 47.40
CA ASP A 192 45.71 8.84 48.48
C ASP A 192 45.48 10.27 47.97
N LYS A 193 45.34 10.45 46.66
CA LYS A 193 45.17 11.74 46.01
C LYS A 193 43.75 11.95 45.50
N GLY A 194 43.26 13.17 45.65
CA GLY A 194 42.02 13.64 45.04
C GLY A 194 40.75 13.05 45.67
N ASN A 195 39.63 13.19 44.96
CA ASN A 195 38.31 12.72 45.41
C ASN A 195 38.15 11.20 45.35
N ASP A 196 39.09 10.49 44.70
CA ASP A 196 39.07 9.03 44.51
C ASP A 196 40.06 8.30 45.42
N ALA A 197 40.39 8.91 46.57
CA ALA A 197 41.25 8.29 47.56
C ALA A 197 40.66 6.95 48.03
N LYS A 198 41.41 5.86 47.82
CA LYS A 198 41.04 4.49 48.13
C LYS A 198 42.22 3.78 48.79
N PRO A 199 42.02 3.07 49.93
CA PRO A 199 43.11 2.34 50.55
C PRO A 199 43.57 1.18 49.64
N PRO A 200 44.82 0.71 49.80
CA PRO A 200 45.27 -0.52 49.17
C PRO A 200 44.35 -1.69 49.50
N LYS A 201 44.27 -2.70 48.63
CA LYS A 201 43.43 -3.88 48.88
C LYS A 201 43.84 -4.56 50.18
N LYS A 202 42.86 -4.90 51.03
CA LYS A 202 43.09 -5.47 52.37
C LYS A 202 43.86 -6.80 52.37
N TRP A 203 43.88 -7.53 51.26
CA TRP A 203 44.63 -8.78 51.12
C TRP A 203 46.12 -8.55 50.82
N LEU A 204 46.52 -7.36 50.34
CA LEU A 204 47.88 -7.05 49.94
C LEU A 204 48.86 -7.09 51.12
N PRO A 205 48.60 -6.42 52.27
CA PRO A 205 49.47 -6.57 53.45
C PRO A 205 49.52 -8.00 54.00
N LYS A 206 48.40 -8.75 53.90
CA LYS A 206 48.35 -10.15 54.32
C LYS A 206 49.25 -11.03 53.45
N TYR A 207 49.27 -10.80 52.14
CA TYR A 207 50.14 -11.52 51.21
C TYR A 207 51.62 -11.31 51.58
N VAL A 208 52.04 -10.05 51.78
CA VAL A 208 53.43 -9.72 52.13
C VAL A 208 53.83 -10.39 53.45
N LYS A 209 52.96 -10.33 54.46
CA LYS A 209 53.19 -10.97 55.77
C LYS A 209 53.34 -12.49 55.66
N LEU A 210 52.47 -13.15 54.90
CA LEU A 210 52.52 -14.61 54.70
C LEU A 210 53.79 -15.07 53.98
N ARG A 211 54.38 -14.20 53.16
CA ARG A 211 55.64 -14.44 52.44
C ARG A 211 56.88 -13.94 53.22
N GLY A 212 56.69 -13.63 54.51
CA GLY A 212 57.76 -13.28 55.44
C GLY A 212 58.31 -11.86 55.27
N GLY A 213 57.61 -10.96 54.59
CA GLY A 213 57.88 -9.51 54.64
C GLY A 213 57.16 -8.85 55.81
N ASP A 214 57.64 -7.67 56.22
CA ASP A 214 57.01 -6.88 57.28
C ASP A 214 56.82 -5.41 56.87
N LEU A 215 55.56 -5.08 56.55
CA LEU A 215 55.11 -3.70 56.26
C LEU A 215 54.87 -2.88 57.55
N GLY A 216 55.14 -3.44 58.73
CA GLY A 216 54.89 -2.80 60.03
C GLY A 216 53.58 -3.22 60.68
N ASN A 217 53.54 -3.15 62.01
CA ASN A 217 52.53 -3.78 62.88
C ASN A 217 51.19 -3.02 63.00
N SER A 218 50.85 -2.11 62.07
CA SER A 218 49.57 -1.42 62.09
C SER A 218 48.94 -1.36 60.70
N ASP A 219 47.60 -1.40 60.66
CA ASP A 219 46.79 -1.14 59.46
C ASP A 219 47.10 0.23 58.82
N VAL A 220 47.81 1.13 59.53
CA VAL A 220 48.14 2.49 59.10
C VAL A 220 49.55 2.58 58.48
N THR A 221 50.56 1.94 59.06
CA THR A 221 51.96 2.05 58.59
C THR A 221 52.21 1.25 57.32
N GLY A 222 51.60 0.07 57.18
CA GLY A 222 51.76 -0.74 55.95
C GLY A 222 51.07 -0.13 54.74
N VAL A 223 50.02 0.67 54.98
CA VAL A 223 49.33 1.45 53.94
C VAL A 223 50.20 2.61 53.46
N SER A 224 50.91 3.30 54.35
CA SER A 224 51.84 4.40 53.98
C SER A 224 52.89 3.94 52.98
N LEU A 225 53.58 2.83 53.28
CA LEU A 225 54.64 2.32 52.41
C LEU A 225 54.11 1.94 51.02
N ILE A 226 52.96 1.24 50.93
CA ILE A 226 52.39 0.88 49.62
C ILE A 226 52.07 2.13 48.80
N LEU A 227 51.48 3.15 49.41
CA LEU A 227 51.11 4.40 48.75
C LEU A 227 52.34 5.21 48.31
N GLU A 228 53.42 5.21 49.11
CA GLU A 228 54.69 5.86 48.77
C GLU A 228 55.33 5.27 47.50
N VAL A 229 55.25 3.95 47.35
CA VAL A 229 55.94 3.25 46.24
C VAL A 229 55.04 3.03 45.02
N ARG A 230 53.72 3.26 45.13
CA ARG A 230 52.75 2.89 44.09
C ARG A 230 53.08 3.46 42.71
N ASN A 231 53.40 4.76 42.64
CA ASN A 231 53.55 5.45 41.36
C ASN A 231 54.79 4.90 40.62
N GLY A 232 55.82 4.51 41.38
CA GLY A 232 56.97 3.82 40.84
C GLY A 232 56.58 2.46 40.29
N ILE A 233 55.86 1.65 41.08
CA ILE A 233 55.41 0.31 40.65
C ILE A 233 54.54 0.41 39.39
N GLU A 234 53.57 1.33 39.33
CA GLU A 234 52.70 1.55 38.17
C GLU A 234 53.50 1.95 36.92
N GLU A 235 54.40 2.93 37.05
CA GLU A 235 55.27 3.37 35.95
C GLU A 235 56.15 2.22 35.43
N ALA A 236 56.71 1.41 36.34
CA ALA A 236 57.55 0.29 35.99
C ALA A 236 56.75 -0.87 35.38
N ILE A 237 55.54 -1.15 35.86
CA ILE A 237 54.62 -2.11 35.22
C ILE A 237 54.33 -1.69 33.78
N GLY A 238 53.97 -0.42 33.55
CA GLY A 238 53.70 0.09 32.20
C GLY A 238 54.87 -0.10 31.23
N LYS A 239 56.10 0.14 31.70
CA LYS A 239 57.32 -0.04 30.89
C LYS A 239 57.66 -1.52 30.67
N THR A 240 57.69 -2.32 31.74
CA THR A 240 58.10 -3.72 31.69
C THR A 240 57.08 -4.60 30.96
N LEU A 241 55.78 -4.27 31.06
CA LEU A 241 54.70 -4.99 30.39
C LEU A 241 54.21 -4.29 29.10
N GLY A 242 54.99 -3.34 28.56
CA GLY A 242 54.55 -2.54 27.41
C GLY A 242 54.18 -3.40 26.19
N ALA A 243 54.89 -4.51 25.97
CA ALA A 243 54.58 -5.43 24.86
C ALA A 243 53.26 -6.18 25.05
N GLU A 244 52.94 -6.57 26.29
CA GLU A 244 51.70 -7.23 26.67
C GLU A 244 50.50 -6.27 26.59
N ILE A 245 50.69 -5.04 27.06
CA ILE A 245 49.71 -3.95 26.98
C ILE A 245 49.38 -3.64 25.51
N GLU A 246 50.40 -3.45 24.67
CA GLU A 246 50.21 -3.16 23.25
C GLU A 246 49.58 -4.35 22.49
N ALA A 247 49.89 -5.59 22.89
CA ALA A 247 49.22 -6.76 22.31
C ALA A 247 47.73 -6.81 22.63
N GLY A 248 47.33 -6.50 23.87
CA GLY A 248 45.91 -6.38 24.25
C GLY A 248 45.22 -5.28 23.44
N LYS A 249 45.80 -4.09 23.41
CA LYS A 249 45.31 -2.95 22.62
C LYS A 249 45.13 -3.27 21.13
N ALA A 250 46.06 -4.02 20.54
CA ALA A 250 45.98 -4.44 19.14
C ALA A 250 44.75 -5.31 18.84
N GLN A 251 44.26 -6.11 19.80
CA GLN A 251 43.01 -6.87 19.63
C GLN A 251 41.79 -5.96 19.48
N VAL A 252 41.73 -4.88 20.26
CA VAL A 252 40.63 -3.90 20.14
C VAL A 252 40.70 -3.19 18.79
N ILE A 253 41.88 -2.75 18.37
CA ILE A 253 42.07 -2.06 17.08
C ILE A 253 41.61 -2.94 15.92
N SER A 254 42.14 -4.16 15.85
CA SER A 254 41.84 -5.11 14.77
C SER A 254 40.38 -5.56 14.80
N GLY A 255 39.84 -5.88 15.98
CA GLY A 255 38.46 -6.31 16.14
C GLY A 255 37.46 -5.20 15.80
N MET A 256 37.70 -3.96 16.21
CA MET A 256 36.85 -2.82 15.84
C MET A 256 36.88 -2.53 14.33
N GLN A 257 38.03 -2.68 13.67
CA GLN A 257 38.14 -2.55 12.21
C GLN A 257 37.34 -3.64 11.48
N ALA A 258 37.38 -4.88 11.97
CA ALA A 258 36.66 -6.01 11.39
C ALA A 258 35.16 -6.04 11.74
N ALA A 259 34.73 -5.28 12.75
CA ALA A 259 33.37 -5.34 13.27
C ALA A 259 32.31 -4.83 12.28
N ASN A 260 32.64 -3.91 11.36
CA ASN A 260 31.70 -3.33 10.40
C ASN A 260 30.38 -2.88 11.07
N ALA A 261 30.47 -2.14 12.17
CA ALA A 261 29.35 -1.68 13.01
C ALA A 261 28.62 -2.77 13.85
N SER A 262 29.09 -4.03 13.87
CA SER A 262 28.56 -5.04 14.80
C SER A 262 28.97 -4.75 16.25
N ILE A 263 27.97 -4.61 17.11
CA ILE A 263 28.05 -4.50 18.56
C ILE A 263 28.71 -5.75 19.13
N GLN A 264 28.26 -6.95 18.74
CA GLN A 264 28.80 -8.20 19.25
C GLN A 264 30.30 -8.33 18.96
N LYS A 265 30.72 -8.08 17.72
CA LYS A 265 32.15 -8.13 17.36
C LYS A 265 32.96 -7.06 18.08
N THR A 266 32.40 -5.86 18.25
CA THR A 266 33.06 -4.77 18.99
C THR A 266 33.29 -5.16 20.45
N ILE A 267 32.29 -5.69 21.14
CA ILE A 267 32.43 -6.15 22.52
C ILE A 267 33.36 -7.37 22.65
N ALA A 268 33.28 -8.32 21.72
CA ALA A 268 34.19 -9.46 21.66
C ALA A 268 35.66 -9.02 21.51
N SER A 269 35.93 -7.92 20.81
CA SER A 269 37.29 -7.38 20.70
C SER A 269 37.84 -6.83 22.02
N VAL A 270 36.98 -6.21 22.85
CA VAL A 270 37.38 -5.75 24.19
C VAL A 270 37.65 -6.94 25.10
N LYS A 271 36.79 -7.97 25.06
CA LYS A 271 37.04 -9.23 25.77
C LYS A 271 38.39 -9.85 25.35
N SER A 272 38.63 -9.98 24.04
CA SER A 272 39.87 -10.54 23.48
C SER A 272 41.11 -9.76 23.92
N ALA A 273 41.01 -8.42 24.01
CA ALA A 273 42.10 -7.59 24.51
C ALA A 273 42.45 -7.89 25.97
N CYS A 274 41.43 -8.03 26.83
CA CYS A 274 41.61 -8.43 28.22
C CYS A 274 42.23 -9.83 28.32
N GLU A 275 41.69 -10.83 27.60
CA GLU A 275 42.23 -12.19 27.59
C GLU A 275 43.68 -12.22 27.10
N THR A 276 43.98 -11.50 26.02
CA THR A 276 45.34 -11.44 25.45
C THR A 276 46.35 -10.83 26.44
N PHE A 277 45.97 -9.77 27.15
CA PHE A 277 46.83 -9.19 28.18
C PHE A 277 47.03 -10.17 29.34
N ALA A 278 45.95 -10.76 29.86
CA ALA A 278 46.01 -11.71 30.97
C ALA A 278 46.86 -12.94 30.62
N ASP A 279 46.64 -13.56 29.46
CA ASP A 279 47.38 -14.72 28.99
C ASP A 279 48.89 -14.43 28.85
N LYS A 280 49.24 -13.26 28.32
CA LYS A 280 50.64 -12.87 28.16
C LYS A 280 51.31 -12.57 29.51
N LEU A 281 50.62 -11.88 30.41
CA LEU A 281 51.08 -11.66 31.77
C LEU A 281 51.27 -13.01 32.50
N ASP A 282 50.30 -13.92 32.41
CA ASP A 282 50.39 -15.25 33.01
C ASP A 282 51.55 -16.06 32.44
N ASN A 283 51.83 -15.95 31.15
CA ASN A 283 52.99 -16.60 30.54
C ASN A 283 54.32 -16.01 31.05
N ARG A 284 54.39 -14.70 31.32
CA ARG A 284 55.55 -14.10 32.01
C ARG A 284 55.65 -14.61 33.45
N LEU A 285 54.53 -14.71 34.16
CA LEU A 285 54.47 -15.20 35.55
C LEU A 285 54.89 -16.68 35.67
N LYS A 286 54.59 -17.52 34.68
CA LYS A 286 55.07 -18.92 34.60
C LYS A 286 56.60 -19.02 34.54
N GLY A 287 57.27 -18.00 34.02
CA GLY A 287 58.74 -17.90 34.01
C GLY A 287 59.36 -17.62 35.39
N GLY A 288 58.52 -17.32 36.39
CA GLY A 288 58.93 -16.99 37.75
C GLY A 288 58.39 -15.63 38.16
N ILE A 289 57.37 -15.62 39.02
CA ILE A 289 56.78 -14.38 39.54
C ILE A 289 57.81 -13.49 40.25
N ASP A 290 58.68 -14.10 41.06
CA ASP A 290 59.75 -13.39 41.78
C ASP A 290 60.74 -12.73 40.79
N THR A 291 60.98 -13.36 39.63
CA THR A 291 61.86 -12.82 38.57
C THR A 291 61.23 -11.59 37.92
N LEU A 292 59.96 -11.66 37.53
CA LEU A 292 59.26 -10.51 36.94
C LEU A 292 59.12 -9.37 37.96
N ALA A 293 58.79 -9.69 39.21
CA ALA A 293 58.72 -8.68 40.27
C ALA A 293 60.08 -8.03 40.55
N ALA A 294 61.18 -8.79 40.47
CA ALA A 294 62.54 -8.26 40.59
C ALA A 294 62.92 -7.33 39.42
N GLU A 295 62.50 -7.66 38.19
CA GLU A 295 62.69 -6.80 37.01
C GLU A 295 62.00 -5.45 37.20
N ILE A 296 60.73 -5.46 37.61
CA ILE A 296 59.93 -4.25 37.87
C ILE A 296 60.50 -3.45 39.04
N TYR A 297 60.86 -4.14 40.14
CA TYR A 297 61.53 -3.50 41.28
C TYR A 297 62.86 -2.84 40.87
N GLY A 298 63.63 -3.49 39.99
CA GLY A 298 64.88 -2.94 39.45
C GLY A 298 64.70 -1.59 38.75
N GLY A 299 63.53 -1.35 38.14
CA GLY A 299 63.17 -0.08 37.52
C GLY A 299 62.84 1.05 38.49
N ILE A 300 62.64 0.76 39.77
CA ILE A 300 62.21 1.75 40.79
C ILE A 300 63.15 1.85 41.99
N LYS A 301 64.08 0.90 42.16
CA LYS A 301 64.98 0.81 43.33
C LYS A 301 65.70 2.13 43.64
N ASP A 302 66.11 2.87 42.61
CA ASP A 302 66.87 4.12 42.77
C ASP A 302 65.96 5.31 43.14
N LYS A 303 64.65 5.16 42.91
CA LYS A 303 63.61 6.16 43.26
C LYS A 303 63.01 5.90 44.64
N VAL A 304 63.18 4.70 45.19
CA VAL A 304 62.48 4.20 46.38
C VAL A 304 63.50 3.53 47.31
N ASN A 305 64.40 4.32 47.90
CA ASN A 305 65.37 3.81 48.87
C ASN A 305 64.84 3.96 50.30
N ASN A 306 64.20 2.90 50.80
CA ASN A 306 63.60 2.87 52.15
C ASN A 306 64.02 1.64 52.98
N GLY A 307 64.98 0.85 52.50
CA GLY A 307 65.44 -0.37 53.17
C GLY A 307 64.36 -1.48 53.25
N LYS A 308 63.30 -1.39 52.43
CA LYS A 308 62.16 -2.31 52.41
C LYS A 308 62.06 -3.06 51.07
N ASP A 309 63.20 -3.36 50.47
CA ASP A 309 63.33 -3.98 49.14
C ASP A 309 62.53 -5.29 49.01
N LYS A 310 62.57 -6.12 50.07
CA LYS A 310 61.83 -7.39 50.12
C LYS A 310 60.33 -7.15 50.07
N GLU A 311 59.84 -6.23 50.90
CA GLU A 311 58.42 -5.90 50.98
C GLU A 311 57.92 -5.30 49.67
N ILE A 312 58.68 -4.40 49.05
CA ILE A 312 58.30 -3.79 47.76
C ILE A 312 58.22 -4.86 46.68
N LYS A 313 59.19 -5.80 46.61
CA LYS A 313 59.12 -6.93 45.68
C LYS A 313 57.86 -7.77 45.91
N LEU A 314 57.53 -8.10 47.15
CA LEU A 314 56.33 -8.87 47.49
C LEU A 314 55.04 -8.10 47.15
N VAL A 315 55.01 -6.78 47.33
CA VAL A 315 53.90 -5.91 46.89
C VAL A 315 53.76 -5.95 45.37
N THR A 316 54.88 -5.89 44.64
CA THR A 316 54.89 -6.01 43.18
C THR A 316 54.39 -7.37 42.71
N GLU A 317 54.87 -8.48 43.30
CA GLU A 317 54.37 -9.84 43.01
C GLU A 317 52.85 -9.92 43.17
N ALA A 318 52.36 -9.48 44.32
CA ALA A 318 50.94 -9.44 44.64
C ALA A 318 50.13 -8.60 43.64
N THR A 319 50.68 -7.46 43.23
CA THR A 319 50.06 -6.57 42.23
C THR A 319 49.97 -7.24 40.87
N LEU A 320 51.01 -7.95 40.43
CA LEU A 320 51.00 -8.70 39.17
C LEU A 320 49.96 -9.83 39.17
N LEU A 321 49.84 -10.58 40.28
CA LEU A 321 48.77 -11.58 40.44
C LEU A 321 47.38 -10.93 40.42
N GLY A 322 47.24 -9.82 41.13
CA GLY A 322 46.00 -9.05 41.17
C GLY A 322 45.60 -8.52 39.79
N LEU A 323 46.57 -8.07 38.99
CA LEU A 323 46.34 -7.60 37.61
C LEU A 323 45.84 -8.74 36.72
N SER A 324 46.53 -9.88 36.70
CA SER A 324 46.11 -11.05 35.93
C SER A 324 44.67 -11.47 36.30
N ALA A 325 44.38 -11.58 37.60
CA ALA A 325 43.05 -11.94 38.09
C ALA A 325 42.00 -10.89 37.70
N THR A 326 42.30 -9.60 37.84
CA THR A 326 41.38 -8.50 37.51
C THR A 326 41.06 -8.49 36.03
N THR A 327 42.05 -8.60 35.15
CA THR A 327 41.82 -8.58 33.71
C THR A 327 41.02 -9.81 33.24
N SER A 328 41.34 -11.00 33.77
CA SER A 328 40.58 -12.22 33.49
C SER A 328 39.13 -12.14 33.97
N GLN A 329 38.91 -11.52 35.13
CA GLN A 329 37.58 -11.26 35.66
C GLN A 329 36.81 -10.32 34.73
N VAL A 330 37.40 -9.21 34.28
CA VAL A 330 36.75 -8.28 33.34
C VAL A 330 36.35 -8.99 32.04
N ALA A 331 37.22 -9.82 31.47
CA ALA A 331 36.89 -10.62 30.29
C ALA A 331 35.70 -11.55 30.52
N SER A 332 35.70 -12.23 31.68
CA SER A 332 34.62 -13.15 32.08
C SER A 332 33.30 -12.42 32.34
N GLU A 333 33.35 -11.22 32.91
CA GLU A 333 32.18 -10.37 33.13
C GLU A 333 31.58 -9.91 31.81
N ILE A 334 32.41 -9.44 30.86
CA ILE A 334 31.97 -9.08 29.51
C ILE A 334 31.30 -10.27 28.82
N GLU A 335 31.92 -11.46 28.89
CA GLU A 335 31.33 -12.69 28.37
C GLU A 335 29.97 -12.93 29.01
N SER A 336 29.94 -12.99 30.34
CA SER A 336 28.75 -13.41 31.08
C SER A 336 27.57 -12.45 30.95
N ILE A 337 27.80 -11.15 30.70
CA ILE A 337 26.77 -10.13 30.63
C ILE A 337 26.32 -9.91 29.18
N LEU A 338 27.26 -9.74 28.26
CA LEU A 338 26.96 -9.24 26.91
C LEU A 338 27.05 -10.29 25.81
N LEU A 339 27.95 -11.27 25.94
CA LEU A 339 28.25 -12.24 24.87
C LEU A 339 27.68 -13.65 25.13
N GLY A 340 27.35 -13.96 26.38
CA GLY A 340 26.78 -15.24 26.78
C GLY A 340 25.38 -15.44 26.22
N ASP A 341 25.13 -16.62 25.66
CA ASP A 341 23.90 -17.01 24.97
C ASP A 341 22.74 -17.42 25.91
N TYR A 342 22.97 -17.34 27.23
CA TYR A 342 22.04 -17.77 28.27
C TYR A 342 21.33 -16.60 28.95
N ARG A 343 21.68 -15.35 28.61
CA ARG A 343 21.05 -14.14 29.17
C ARG A 343 19.73 -13.80 28.51
N ILE A 344 19.58 -14.14 27.23
CA ILE A 344 18.33 -13.99 26.48
C ILE A 344 17.74 -15.38 26.29
N ALA A 345 16.58 -15.62 26.91
CA ALA A 345 15.78 -16.84 26.78
C ALA A 345 16.62 -18.13 26.66
N LYS A 346 16.88 -18.79 27.79
CA LYS A 346 17.75 -19.98 27.89
C LYS A 346 17.52 -20.97 26.74
N GLY A 347 18.58 -21.26 25.98
CA GLY A 347 18.54 -22.16 24.82
C GLY A 347 18.30 -21.47 23.47
N SER A 348 18.18 -20.14 23.43
CA SER A 348 17.99 -19.39 22.18
C SER A 348 19.25 -19.31 21.31
N GLY A 349 20.44 -19.54 21.89
CA GLY A 349 21.73 -19.33 21.22
C GLY A 349 22.04 -17.85 20.97
N LYS A 350 21.35 -16.92 21.65
CA LYS A 350 21.48 -15.48 21.44
C LYS A 350 22.02 -14.77 22.67
N SER A 351 22.99 -13.89 22.43
CA SER A 351 23.52 -12.97 23.44
C SER A 351 22.85 -11.60 23.34
N ILE A 352 22.97 -10.79 24.41
CA ILE A 352 22.47 -9.40 24.41
C ILE A 352 23.09 -8.62 23.25
N ALA A 353 24.39 -8.76 23.03
CA ALA A 353 25.07 -8.05 21.95
C ALA A 353 24.57 -8.49 20.55
N SER A 354 24.34 -9.79 20.33
CA SER A 354 23.82 -10.30 19.06
C SER A 354 22.38 -9.85 18.79
N GLU A 355 21.56 -9.75 19.84
CA GLU A 355 20.18 -9.31 19.72
C GLU A 355 20.11 -7.80 19.48
N LEU A 356 21.01 -7.02 20.11
CA LEU A 356 21.17 -5.60 19.83
C LEU A 356 21.56 -5.35 18.37
N ASP A 357 22.51 -6.13 17.83
CA ASP A 357 22.86 -6.09 16.40
C ASP A 357 21.63 -6.32 15.50
N ARG A 358 20.83 -7.33 15.82
CA ARG A 358 19.61 -7.67 15.08
C ARG A 358 18.60 -6.52 15.10
N VAL A 359 18.27 -5.99 16.28
CA VAL A 359 17.21 -4.96 16.41
C VAL A 359 17.65 -3.61 15.83
N VAL A 360 18.93 -3.25 15.89
CA VAL A 360 19.47 -2.08 15.18
C VAL A 360 19.25 -2.23 13.68
N GLY A 361 19.63 -3.38 13.10
CA GLY A 361 19.45 -3.66 11.68
C GLY A 361 17.99 -3.69 11.23
N GLU A 362 17.12 -4.33 12.00
CA GLU A 362 15.68 -4.41 11.69
C GLU A 362 14.99 -3.06 11.78
N THR A 363 15.33 -2.26 12.80
CA THR A 363 14.75 -0.92 12.96
C THR A 363 15.22 0.01 11.84
N GLN A 364 16.49 -0.08 11.42
CA GLN A 364 17.00 0.65 10.26
C GLN A 364 16.24 0.27 8.99
N LYS A 365 16.08 -1.04 8.72
CA LYS A 365 15.35 -1.53 7.55
C LYS A 365 13.89 -1.06 7.54
N LEU A 366 13.21 -1.16 8.67
CA LEU A 366 11.83 -0.72 8.81
C LEU A 366 11.70 0.79 8.59
N HIS A 367 12.62 1.58 9.15
CA HIS A 367 12.66 3.03 8.94
C HIS A 367 12.82 3.38 7.45
N ASP A 368 13.73 2.71 6.75
CA ASP A 368 13.99 2.97 5.33
C ASP A 368 12.78 2.57 4.46
N GLN A 369 12.15 1.43 4.74
CA GLN A 369 10.93 1.00 4.04
C GLN A 369 9.77 1.99 4.24
N LEU A 370 9.58 2.50 5.45
CA LEU A 370 8.58 3.52 5.75
C LEU A 370 8.91 4.86 5.09
N ALA A 371 10.19 5.23 5.03
CA ALA A 371 10.64 6.41 4.30
C ALA A 371 10.32 6.29 2.80
N THR A 372 10.59 5.14 2.17
CA THR A 372 10.20 4.88 0.78
C THR A 372 8.68 4.92 0.58
N ALA A 373 7.89 4.36 1.51
CA ALA A 373 6.44 4.35 1.39
C ALA A 373 5.79 5.75 1.51
N THR A 374 6.48 6.69 2.18
CA THR A 374 5.94 8.01 2.52
C THR A 374 6.58 9.17 1.76
N THR A 375 7.77 8.97 1.17
CA THR A 375 8.46 9.99 0.37
C THR A 375 8.12 9.83 -1.11
N PRO A 376 7.92 10.92 -1.88
CA PRO A 376 7.72 10.84 -3.33
C PRO A 376 8.87 10.11 -4.01
N ASP A 377 8.55 9.20 -4.93
CA ASP A 377 9.54 8.50 -5.73
C ASP A 377 9.96 9.40 -6.90
N ALA A 378 11.25 9.39 -7.26
CA ALA A 378 11.73 10.13 -8.42
C ALA A 378 11.32 9.48 -9.76
N SER A 379 10.85 8.22 -9.74
CA SER A 379 10.60 7.39 -10.92
C SER A 379 9.13 7.30 -11.36
N SER A 380 8.18 7.71 -10.52
CA SER A 380 6.75 7.83 -10.81
C SER A 380 6.24 9.13 -10.19
N ASP A 381 5.35 9.86 -10.88
CA ASP A 381 4.86 11.22 -10.54
C ASP A 381 5.58 11.88 -9.34
N PRO A 382 6.55 12.78 -9.57
CA PRO A 382 7.49 13.26 -8.54
C PRO A 382 6.84 13.97 -7.33
N ASN A 383 5.51 14.08 -7.31
CA ASN A 383 4.74 14.64 -6.22
C ASN A 383 4.02 13.59 -5.33
N ASP A 384 3.95 12.32 -5.72
CA ASP A 384 3.17 11.29 -5.01
C ASP A 384 4.06 10.14 -4.48
N SER A 385 4.05 9.96 -3.16
CA SER A 385 4.56 8.75 -2.51
C SER A 385 3.56 7.59 -2.67
N PRO A 386 3.97 6.32 -2.52
CA PRO A 386 3.05 5.19 -2.60
C PRO A 386 1.83 5.32 -1.67
N ALA A 387 2.03 5.76 -0.42
CA ALA A 387 0.92 5.99 0.51
C ALA A 387 0.00 7.12 0.04
N ARG A 388 0.58 8.25 -0.42
CA ARG A 388 -0.18 9.38 -0.95
C ARG A 388 -0.97 9.01 -2.22
N ALA A 389 -0.40 8.19 -3.09
CA ALA A 389 -1.05 7.73 -4.31
C ALA A 389 -2.33 6.94 -3.98
N VAL A 390 -2.33 6.12 -2.92
CA VAL A 390 -3.54 5.42 -2.44
C VAL A 390 -4.60 6.42 -1.99
N ASP A 391 -4.22 7.40 -1.16
CA ASP A 391 -5.14 8.43 -0.67
C ASP A 391 -5.73 9.26 -1.84
N SER A 392 -4.89 9.69 -2.79
CA SER A 392 -5.28 10.39 -4.01
C SER A 392 -6.27 9.58 -4.86
N ARG A 393 -6.02 8.28 -5.05
CA ARG A 393 -6.91 7.39 -5.81
C ARG A 393 -8.24 7.19 -5.09
N LEU A 394 -8.24 7.03 -3.77
CA LEU A 394 -9.47 6.92 -2.98
C LEU A 394 -10.30 8.21 -3.08
N GLN A 395 -9.65 9.38 -3.03
CA GLN A 395 -10.32 10.67 -3.21
C GLN A 395 -10.90 10.82 -4.63
N ALA A 396 -10.19 10.37 -5.67
CA ALA A 396 -10.69 10.37 -7.04
C ALA A 396 -11.94 9.47 -7.19
N VAL A 397 -11.92 8.27 -6.61
CA VAL A 397 -13.07 7.36 -6.61
C VAL A 397 -14.26 7.98 -5.87
N ARG A 398 -14.04 8.61 -4.71
CA ARG A 398 -15.10 9.35 -3.98
C ARG A 398 -15.72 10.44 -4.84
N SER A 399 -14.88 11.20 -5.55
CA SER A 399 -15.32 12.29 -6.42
C SER A 399 -16.14 11.77 -7.60
N GLU A 400 -15.73 10.65 -8.21
CA GLU A 400 -16.44 10.03 -9.33
C GLU A 400 -17.82 9.50 -8.90
N VAL A 401 -17.89 8.81 -7.75
CA VAL A 401 -19.16 8.35 -7.16
C VAL A 401 -20.06 9.54 -6.81
N GLY A 402 -19.49 10.67 -6.39
CA GLY A 402 -20.26 11.90 -6.17
C GLY A 402 -20.83 12.50 -7.47
N ARG A 403 -20.13 12.34 -8.60
CA ARG A 403 -20.53 12.88 -9.91
C ARG A 403 -21.54 11.99 -10.65
N ILE A 404 -21.59 10.70 -10.36
CA ILE A 404 -22.42 9.73 -11.09
C ILE A 404 -23.91 10.07 -11.09
N ASP A 405 -24.44 10.67 -10.01
CA ASP A 405 -25.83 11.14 -9.94
C ASP A 405 -26.12 12.25 -10.94
N LYS A 406 -25.18 13.19 -11.09
CA LYS A 406 -25.30 14.26 -12.07
C LYS A 406 -25.25 13.69 -13.48
N THR A 407 -24.26 12.86 -13.80
CA THR A 407 -24.14 12.22 -15.12
C THR A 407 -25.39 11.41 -15.46
N PHE A 408 -25.91 10.63 -14.51
CA PHE A 408 -27.14 9.87 -14.72
C PHE A 408 -28.35 10.78 -15.00
N LYS A 409 -28.53 11.86 -14.24
CA LYS A 409 -29.65 12.79 -14.43
C LYS A 409 -29.55 13.57 -15.74
N ASP A 410 -28.37 14.12 -16.01
CA ASP A 410 -28.16 15.09 -17.09
C ASP A 410 -27.98 14.41 -18.45
N GLU A 411 -27.37 13.22 -18.50
CA GLU A 411 -27.00 12.56 -19.76
C GLU A 411 -27.86 11.33 -20.05
N VAL A 412 -28.23 10.53 -19.04
CA VAL A 412 -28.99 9.28 -19.27
C VAL A 412 -30.48 9.51 -19.15
N LYS A 413 -30.94 10.02 -18.00
CA LYS A 413 -32.35 10.17 -17.69
C LYS A 413 -32.99 11.22 -18.59
N LYS A 414 -32.33 12.36 -18.80
CA LYS A 414 -32.82 13.44 -19.65
C LYS A 414 -33.07 12.99 -21.09
N ASP A 415 -32.07 12.38 -21.72
CA ASP A 415 -32.18 11.97 -23.13
C ASP A 415 -33.22 10.86 -23.30
N LEU A 416 -33.30 9.94 -22.35
CA LEU A 416 -34.35 8.91 -22.35
C LEU A 416 -35.74 9.52 -22.14
N GLN A 417 -35.89 10.47 -21.21
CA GLN A 417 -37.17 11.14 -20.98
C GLN A 417 -37.61 11.90 -22.23
N LEU A 418 -36.71 12.61 -22.91
CA LEU A 418 -37.01 13.31 -24.17
C LEU A 418 -37.48 12.34 -25.26
N ALA A 419 -36.83 11.18 -25.39
CA ALA A 419 -37.25 10.16 -26.35
C ALA A 419 -38.64 9.61 -26.02
N VAL A 420 -38.95 9.41 -24.74
CA VAL A 420 -40.23 8.86 -24.28
C VAL A 420 -41.36 9.89 -24.40
N ASP A 421 -41.10 11.15 -24.06
CA ASP A 421 -42.04 12.27 -24.25
C ASP A 421 -42.39 12.44 -25.74
N GLY A 422 -41.50 12.04 -26.66
CA GLY A 422 -41.75 12.03 -28.09
C GLY A 422 -42.61 10.87 -28.61
N LEU A 423 -42.83 9.81 -27.82
CA LEU A 423 -43.60 8.64 -28.27
C LEU A 423 -45.08 8.96 -28.43
N GLU A 424 -45.71 9.65 -27.48
CA GLU A 424 -47.14 9.94 -27.54
C GLU A 424 -47.50 10.83 -28.74
N PRO A 425 -46.79 11.95 -29.03
CA PRO A 425 -47.00 12.72 -30.25
C PRO A 425 -46.80 11.89 -31.52
N ALA A 426 -45.79 11.01 -31.56
CA ALA A 426 -45.52 10.16 -32.72
C ALA A 426 -46.65 9.13 -32.95
N VAL A 427 -47.15 8.51 -31.88
CA VAL A 427 -48.29 7.57 -31.91
C VAL A 427 -49.56 8.29 -32.38
N ASN A 428 -49.83 9.48 -31.83
CA ASN A 428 -50.97 10.29 -32.23
C ASN A 428 -50.88 10.74 -33.69
N GLY A 429 -49.69 11.12 -34.15
CA GLY A 429 -49.41 11.48 -35.54
C GLY A 429 -49.67 10.31 -36.49
N PHE A 430 -49.11 9.13 -36.20
CA PHE A 430 -49.33 7.91 -36.97
C PHE A 430 -50.82 7.55 -37.04
N ASN A 431 -51.54 7.56 -35.91
CA ASN A 431 -52.96 7.24 -35.87
C ASN A 431 -53.79 8.27 -36.68
N THR A 432 -53.45 9.55 -36.60
CA THR A 432 -54.13 10.61 -37.36
C THR A 432 -53.93 10.43 -38.87
N GLU A 433 -52.70 10.16 -39.30
CA GLU A 433 -52.37 9.93 -40.71
C GLU A 433 -53.05 8.66 -41.24
N ALA A 434 -53.01 7.56 -40.48
CA ALA A 434 -53.72 6.32 -40.83
C ALA A 434 -55.24 6.55 -40.98
N GLN A 435 -55.87 7.29 -40.05
CA GLN A 435 -57.28 7.66 -40.16
C GLN A 435 -57.56 8.53 -41.40
N SER A 436 -56.67 9.45 -41.73
CA SER A 436 -56.78 10.30 -42.92
C SER A 436 -56.75 9.47 -44.20
N GLN A 437 -55.78 8.56 -44.33
CA GLN A 437 -55.65 7.67 -45.49
C GLN A 437 -56.86 6.76 -45.65
N ILE A 438 -57.37 6.17 -44.56
CA ILE A 438 -58.59 5.35 -44.58
C ILE A 438 -59.78 6.17 -45.07
N LYS A 439 -59.97 7.40 -44.56
CA LYS A 439 -61.05 8.31 -44.99
C LYS A 439 -60.91 8.70 -46.46
N ALA A 440 -59.68 8.96 -46.95
CA ALA A 440 -59.43 9.32 -48.33
C ALA A 440 -59.73 8.15 -49.28
N ALA A 441 -59.29 6.94 -48.94
CA ALA A 441 -59.59 5.72 -49.70
C ALA A 441 -61.10 5.45 -49.75
N ALA A 442 -61.81 5.63 -48.63
CA ALA A 442 -63.26 5.51 -48.56
C ALA A 442 -63.98 6.50 -49.49
N LYS A 443 -63.57 7.78 -49.46
CA LYS A 443 -64.12 8.81 -50.35
C LYS A 443 -63.84 8.53 -51.83
N ALA A 444 -62.64 8.05 -52.16
CA ALA A 444 -62.30 7.69 -53.54
C ALA A 444 -63.18 6.53 -54.03
N ALA A 445 -63.39 5.50 -53.20
CA ALA A 445 -64.32 4.41 -53.49
C ALA A 445 -65.75 4.97 -53.70
N GLU A 446 -66.23 5.86 -52.83
CA GLU A 446 -67.53 6.53 -52.99
C GLU A 446 -67.67 7.32 -54.29
N GLN A 447 -66.63 8.03 -54.72
CA GLN A 447 -66.64 8.78 -55.97
C GLN A 447 -66.69 7.85 -57.19
N ILE A 448 -65.90 6.76 -57.19
CA ILE A 448 -65.96 5.74 -58.24
C ILE A 448 -67.37 5.14 -58.32
N MET A 449 -68.00 4.88 -57.17
CA MET A 449 -69.40 4.43 -57.13
C MET A 449 -70.35 5.44 -57.77
N ARG A 450 -70.25 6.72 -57.41
CA ARG A 450 -71.15 7.77 -57.94
C ARG A 450 -70.94 8.01 -59.43
N ALA A 451 -69.71 8.01 -59.91
CA ALA A 451 -69.39 8.17 -61.33
C ALA A 451 -70.00 7.03 -62.16
N ASN A 452 -70.00 5.80 -61.65
CA ASN A 452 -70.65 4.66 -62.30
C ASN A 452 -72.19 4.67 -62.22
N VAL A 453 -72.80 5.59 -61.45
CA VAL A 453 -74.26 5.75 -61.34
C VAL A 453 -74.81 6.83 -62.28
N GLN A 454 -73.98 7.74 -62.81
CA GLN A 454 -74.39 8.82 -63.72
C GLN A 454 -74.21 8.51 -65.22
N VAL A 455 -73.79 7.29 -65.58
CA VAL A 455 -73.56 6.87 -66.98
C VAL A 455 -74.68 5.95 -67.50
N ASP A 456 -75.72 5.71 -66.69
CA ASP A 456 -77.05 5.20 -67.12
C ASP A 456 -77.99 6.38 -67.40
#